data_AF-A0A1I2NTE4-F1
#
_entry.id   AF-A0A1I2NTE4-F1
#
_cell.length_a   1.000
_cell.length_b   1.000
_cell.length_c   1.000
_cell.angle_alpha   90.00
_cell.angle_beta   90.00
_cell.angle_gamma   90.00
#
_symmetry.space_group_name_H-M   'P 1'
#
loop_
_entity.id
_entity.type
_entity.pdbx_description
1 polymer ?
#
loop_
_entity_poly.entity_id
_entity_poly.type
_entity_poly.pdbx_seq_one_letter_code
_entity_poly.pdbx_strand_id
1 'polypeptide(L)' 'MELYRSHEINCAAKRSSLGKPTARWRCYLSIRRVDEGRVKHYEVTVTTWTIDSARMLGLLYAREHIDAAFGIG' A
#
# COMPACT_ATOMS: atom_id res chain seq x y z
N MET A 1 -7.87 2.74 6.47
CA MET A 1 -8.64 2.01 5.45
C MET A 1 -9.26 3.05 4.54
N GLU A 2 -9.15 2.86 3.24
CA GLU A 2 -9.67 3.75 2.20
C GLU A 2 -10.43 2.91 1.17
N LEU A 3 -11.51 3.45 0.60
CA LEU A 3 -12.26 2.80 -0.48
C LEU A 3 -11.93 3.46 -1.82
N TYR A 4 -11.53 2.66 -2.80
CA TYR A 4 -11.21 3.12 -4.16
C TYR A 4 -11.74 2.12 -5.19
N ARG A 5 -12.61 2.56 -6.11
CA ARG A 5 -13.20 1.72 -7.19
C ARG A 5 -13.67 0.34 -6.69
N SER A 6 -14.49 0.30 -5.64
CA SER A 6 -14.99 -0.94 -5.02
C SER A 6 -13.91 -1.85 -4.39
N HIS A 7 -12.72 -1.30 -4.12
CA HIS A 7 -11.66 -1.98 -3.38
C HIS A 7 -11.38 -1.23 -2.08
N GLU A 8 -11.37 -1.96 -0.96
CA GLU A 8 -10.84 -1.46 0.30
C GLU A 8 -9.34 -1.65 0.32
N ILE A 9 -8.63 -0.54 0.56
CA ILE A 9 -7.19 -0.47 0.66
C ILE A 9 -6.83 -0.19 2.12
N ASN A 10 -5.96 -1.02 2.68
CA ASN A 10 -5.37 -0.81 3.99
C ASN A 10 -3.85 -0.80 3.86
N CYS A 11 -3.22 0.29 4.29
CA CYS A 11 -1.77 0.39 4.40
C CYS A 11 -1.37 0.43 5.88
N ALA A 12 -0.76 -0.65 6.37
CA ALA A 12 -0.15 -0.66 7.69
C ALA A 12 1.34 -0.33 7.56
N ALA A 13 1.70 0.93 7.81
CA ALA A 13 3.08 1.38 7.76
C ALA A 13 3.87 0.93 9.00
N LYS A 14 5.03 0.30 8.80
CA LYS A 14 5.94 -0.15 9.87
C LYS A 14 7.37 0.25 9.55
N ARG A 15 8.14 0.60 10.58
CA ARG A 15 9.56 0.91 10.41
C ARG A 15 10.32 -0.38 10.08
N SER A 16 11.13 -0.34 9.03
CA SER A 16 12.03 -1.44 8.66
C SER A 16 13.24 -1.43 9.59
N SER A 17 13.53 -2.58 10.20
CA SER A 17 14.68 -2.79 11.10
C SER A 17 15.96 -3.20 10.39
N LEU A 18 15.95 -3.25 9.04
CA LEU A 18 17.13 -3.63 8.25
C LEU A 18 18.20 -2.54 8.25
N GLY A 19 19.13 -2.66 9.21
CA GLY A 19 20.55 -2.24 9.15
C GLY A 19 20.87 -0.80 8.68
N LYS A 20 21.39 0.01 9.62
CA LYS A 20 21.90 1.40 9.47
C LYS A 20 20.82 2.50 9.31
N PRO A 21 21.10 3.76 9.70
CA PRO A 21 20.09 4.72 10.17
C PRO A 21 19.26 5.40 9.08
N THR A 22 19.29 4.92 7.82
CA THR A 22 18.33 5.40 6.82
C THR A 22 16.96 4.87 7.24
N ALA A 23 16.11 5.74 7.80
CA ALA A 23 14.73 5.35 8.08
C ALA A 23 14.13 4.79 6.78
N ARG A 24 13.75 3.52 6.81
CA ARG A 24 13.01 2.86 5.76
C ARG A 24 11.70 2.45 6.37
N TRP A 25 10.60 2.73 5.69
CA TRP A 25 9.28 2.34 6.14
C TRP A 25 8.72 1.35 5.13
N ARG A 26 8.03 0.33 5.62
CA ARG A 26 7.30 -0.62 4.78
C ARG A 26 5.83 -0.36 4.94
N CYS A 27 5.10 -0.31 3.85
CA CYS A 27 3.65 -0.33 3.85
C CYS A 27 3.18 -1.76 3.55
N TYR A 28 2.54 -2.39 4.52
CA TYR A 28 1.82 -3.64 4.32
C TYR A 28 0.45 -3.31 3.75
N LEU A 29 0.30 -3.46 2.44
CA LEU A 29 -0.95 -3.25 1.74
C LEU A 29 -1.84 -4.49 1.82
N SER A 30 -3.10 -4.25 2.12
CA SER A 30 -4.17 -5.23 1.95
C SER A 30 -5.24 -4.60 1.08
N ILE A 31 -5.51 -5.21 -0.06
CA ILE A 31 -6.51 -4.77 -1.02
C ILE A 31 -7.59 -5.83 -1.06
N ARG A 32 -8.83 -5.47 -0.72
CA ARG A 32 -9.98 -6.36 -0.77
C ARG A 32 -11.01 -5.78 -1.72
N ARG A 33 -11.50 -6.56 -2.68
CA ARG A 33 -12.67 -6.17 -3.46
C ARG A 33 -13.92 -6.37 -2.61
N VAL A 34 -14.78 -5.35 -2.54
CA VAL A 34 -15.94 -5.33 -1.63
C VAL A 34 -16.94 -6.43 -1.94
N ASP A 35 -17.05 -6.83 -3.20
CA ASP A 35 -17.95 -7.86 -3.73
C ASP A 35 -17.36 -9.29 -3.68
N GLU A 36 -16.05 -9.45 -3.84
CA GLU A 36 -15.43 -10.79 -3.96
C GLU A 36 -14.93 -11.39 -2.63
N GLY A 37 -14.91 -10.63 -1.53
CA GLY A 37 -14.51 -11.11 -0.19
C GLY A 37 -13.04 -11.57 -0.06
N ARG A 38 -12.35 -11.81 -1.17
CA ARG A 38 -10.94 -12.20 -1.25
C ARG A 38 -10.05 -10.98 -1.02
N VAL A 39 -9.14 -11.09 -0.06
CA VAL A 39 -8.13 -10.08 0.24
C VAL A 39 -6.83 -10.47 -0.46
N LYS A 40 -6.27 -9.55 -1.23
CA LYS A 40 -4.90 -9.65 -1.74
C LYS A 40 -3.97 -8.84 -0.85
N HIS A 41 -2.88 -9.44 -0.44
CA HIS A 41 -1.86 -8.79 0.39
C HIS A 41 -0.62 -8.49 -0.45
N TYR A 42 -0.10 -7.27 -0.31
CA TYR A 42 1.09 -6.80 -0.98
C TYR A 42 2.02 -6.13 0.05
N GLU A 43 3.33 -6.38 -0.04
CA GLU A 43 4.31 -5.61 0.73
C GLU A 43 4.94 -4.58 -0.21
N VAL A 44 4.77 -3.29 0.11
CA VAL A 44 5.46 -2.21 -0.61
C VAL A 44 6.55 -1.67 0.30
N THR A 45 7.79 -1.89 -0.10
CA THR A 45 8.93 -1.26 0.56
C THR A 45 9.15 0.12 -0.05
N VAL A 46 9.06 1.16 0.77
CA VAL A 46 9.25 2.55 0.36
C VAL A 46 10.37 3.18 1.16
N THR A 47 11.31 3.82 0.47
CA THR A 47 12.40 4.54 1.14
C THR A 47 11.92 5.93 1.50
N THR A 48 11.30 6.06 2.67
CA THR A 48 10.82 7.35 3.20
C THR A 48 11.38 7.60 4.59
N TRP A 49 11.43 8.86 4.99
CA TRP A 49 11.90 9.24 6.33
C TRP A 49 10.77 9.24 7.37
N THR A 50 9.52 9.36 6.93
CA THR A 50 8.33 9.43 7.79
C THR A 50 7.34 8.30 7.50
N ILE A 51 6.53 7.99 8.51
CA ILE A 51 5.42 7.04 8.41
C ILE A 51 4.34 7.52 7.43
N ASP A 52 4.09 8.83 7.38
CA ASP A 52 3.06 9.44 6.52
C ASP A 52 3.42 9.33 5.04
N SER A 53 4.68 9.61 4.68
CA SER A 53 5.15 9.42 3.30
C SER A 53 5.07 7.95 2.90
N ALA A 54 5.35 7.03 3.83
CA ALA A 54 5.24 5.60 3.56
C ALA A 54 3.80 5.18 3.25
N ARG A 55 2.86 5.74 4.03
CA ARG A 55 1.43 5.49 3.85
C ARG A 55 0.90 6.10 2.55
N MET A 56 1.30 7.32 2.24
CA MET A 56 0.90 8.01 1.02
C MET A 56 1.38 7.26 -0.23
N LEU A 57 2.66 6.88 -0.29
CA LEU A 57 3.21 6.12 -1.41
C LEU A 57 2.60 4.72 -1.53
N GLY A 58 2.34 4.05 -0.41
CA GLY A 58 1.62 2.77 -0.42
C GLY A 58 0.21 2.89 -0.98
N LEU A 59 -0.54 3.93 -0.61
CA LEU A 59 -1.88 4.18 -1.15
C LEU A 59 -1.84 4.52 -2.65
N LEU A 60 -0.88 5.33 -3.10
CA LEU A 60 -0.69 5.63 -4.52
C LEU A 60 -0.40 4.37 -5.32
N TYR A 61 0.55 3.54 -4.86
CA TYR A 61 0.85 2.26 -5.50
C TYR A 61 -0.38 1.34 -5.57
N ALA A 62 -1.18 1.28 -4.50
CA ALA A 62 -2.41 0.49 -4.48
C ALA A 62 -3.41 0.97 -5.55
N ARG A 63 -3.60 2.28 -5.70
CA ARG A 63 -4.50 2.86 -6.71
C ARG A 63 -4.01 2.57 -8.12
N GLU A 64 -2.72 2.80 -8.40
CA GLU A 64 -2.11 2.47 -9.70
C GLU A 64 -2.24 0.98 -10.03
N HIS A 65 -2.05 0.10 -9.04
CA HIS A 65 -2.22 -1.35 -9.23
C HIS A 65 -3.67 -1.72 -9.56
N ILE A 66 -4.64 -1.06 -8.93
CA ILE A 66 -6.07 -1.24 -9.23
C ILE A 66 -6.37 -0.72 -10.64
N ASP A 67 -5.94 0.50 -10.98
CA ASP A 67 -6.16 1.10 -12.30
C ASP A 67 -5.54 0.26 -13.43
N ALA A 68 -4.33 -0.27 -13.23
CA ALA A 68 -3.66 -1.18 -14.15
C ALA A 68 -4.42 -2.51 -14.33
N ALA A 69 -5.00 -3.06 -13.26
CA ALA A 69 -5.83 -4.27 -13.35
C ALA A 69 -7.13 -4.03 -14.14
N PHE A 70 -7.62 -2.79 -14.19
CA PHE A 70 -8.76 -2.38 -15.01
C PHE A 70 -8.37 -1.90 -16.42
N GLY A 71 -7.07 -1.87 -16.76
CA GLY A 71 -6.59 -1.40 -18.05
C GLY A 71 -6.79 0.10 -18.28
N ILE A 72 -6.89 0.89 -17.21
CA ILE A 72 -7.03 2.35 -17.28
C ILE A 72 -5.62 2.93 -17.10
N GLY A 73 -5.01 3.33 -18.21
CA GLY A 73 -3.69 3.97 -18.28
C GLY A 73 -3.66 5.04 -19.35
#